data_AF-A0A1Q9Y425-F1
#
_entry.id   AF-A0A1Q9Y425-F1
#
_cell.length_a   1.000
_cell.length_b   1.000
_cell.length_c   1.000
_cell.angle_alpha   90.00
_cell.angle_beta   90.00
_cell.angle_gamma   90.00
#
_symmetry.space_group_name_H-M   'P 1'
#
loop_
_entity.id
_entity.type
_entity.pdbx_description
1 polymer ?
#
loop_
_entity_poly.entity_id
_entity_poly.type
_entity_poly.pdbx_seq_one_letter_code
_entity_poly.pdbx_strand_id
1 'polypeptide(L)'
;MTRLSRRQARRAGHARNRPQWQMPPPSARAAWAARLLLPLTATVMVLCAATLLFTVAQALYSGVAISPSRIGPATFYPFATHPLGYVLTLLLHAVIAFALAGAGWFCWRMSRQR
;
A
#
# COMPACT_ATOMS: atom_id res chain seq x y z
N MET A 1 35.30 25.72 32.44
CA MET A 1 34.70 26.75 31.57
C MET A 1 35.19 26.54 30.13
N THR A 2 34.41 25.86 29.29
CA THR A 2 34.81 25.54 27.91
C THR A 2 34.35 26.65 26.95
N ARG A 3 35.29 27.49 26.50
CA ARG A 3 35.03 28.51 25.46
C ARG A 3 34.82 27.80 24.12
N LEU A 4 33.57 27.55 23.75
CA LEU A 4 33.23 27.08 22.41
C LEU A 4 33.74 28.10 21.37
N SER A 5 34.47 27.61 20.38
CA SER A 5 35.02 28.46 19.31
C SER A 5 33.88 29.19 18.58
N ARG A 6 34.10 30.44 18.16
CA ARG A 6 33.09 31.25 17.43
C ARG A 6 32.48 30.50 16.23
N ARG A 7 33.23 29.57 15.63
CA ARG A 7 32.76 28.72 14.53
C ARG A 7 31.73 27.66 14.97
N GLN A 8 31.90 27.06 16.16
CA GLN A 8 30.91 26.12 16.72
C GLN A 8 29.61 26.83 17.12
N ALA A 9 29.70 28.04 17.70
CA ALA A 9 28.51 28.84 18.03
C ALA A 9 27.68 29.19 16.78
N ARG A 10 28.34 29.53 15.66
CA ARG A 10 27.66 29.78 14.38
C ARG A 10 27.00 28.53 13.81
N ARG A 11 27.65 27.35 13.88
CA ARG A 11 27.04 26.08 13.42
C ARG A 11 25.85 25.67 14.29
N ALA A 12 25.92 25.85 15.60
CA ALA A 12 24.81 25.59 16.51
C ALA A 12 23.62 26.53 16.27
N GLY A 13 23.89 27.83 16.04
CA GLY A 13 22.87 28.80 15.66
C GLY A 13 22.21 28.47 14.32
N HIS A 14 22.98 28.04 13.32
CA HIS A 14 22.44 27.68 12.02
C HIS A 14 21.63 26.36 12.05
N ALA A 15 22.00 25.42 12.91
CA ALA A 15 21.20 24.21 13.15
C ALA A 15 19.87 24.53 13.85
N ARG A 16 19.86 25.52 14.75
CA ARG A 16 18.65 25.99 15.45
C ARG A 16 17.73 26.84 14.57
N ASN A 17 18.29 27.56 13.60
CA ASN A 17 17.56 28.36 12.61
C ASN A 17 17.22 27.59 11.32
N ARG A 18 17.35 26.27 11.29
CA ARG A 18 16.73 25.51 10.20
C ARG A 18 15.23 25.79 10.27
N PRO A 19 14.58 26.20 9.17
CA PRO A 19 13.14 26.30 9.14
C PRO A 19 12.60 24.91 9.48
N GLN A 20 12.11 24.76 10.70
CA GLN A 20 11.26 23.63 11.03
C GLN A 20 10.04 23.87 10.15
N TRP A 21 9.90 23.07 9.10
CA TRP A 21 8.66 22.96 8.36
C TRP A 21 7.60 22.44 9.33
N GLN A 22 7.07 23.35 10.16
CA GLN A 22 5.95 23.09 11.04
C GLN A 22 4.76 22.94 10.10
N MET A 23 4.50 21.70 9.70
CA MET A 23 3.24 21.38 9.04
C MET A 23 2.13 21.90 9.95
N PRO A 24 1.20 22.72 9.43
CA PRO A 24 0.09 23.18 10.24
C PRO A 24 -0.61 21.94 10.83
N PRO A 25 -0.91 21.94 12.14
CA PRO A 25 -1.54 20.79 12.77
C PRO A 25 -2.84 20.46 12.03
N PRO A 26 -3.11 19.19 11.71
CA PRO A 26 -4.32 18.82 11.01
C PRO A 26 -5.53 19.33 11.80
N SER A 27 -6.50 19.90 11.10
CA SER A 27 -7.74 20.34 11.75
C SER A 27 -8.38 19.15 12.48
N ALA A 28 -9.06 19.39 13.61
CA ALA A 28 -9.71 18.33 14.38
C ALA A 28 -10.63 17.45 13.52
N ARG A 29 -11.26 18.05 12.49
CA ARG A 29 -12.06 17.36 11.47
C ARG A 29 -11.23 16.43 10.59
N ALA A 30 -10.06 16.86 10.12
CA ALA A 30 -9.16 16.03 9.31
C ALA A 30 -8.61 14.84 10.11
N ALA A 31 -8.28 15.05 11.39
CA ALA A 31 -7.88 13.97 12.29
C ALA A 31 -9.00 12.95 12.53
N TRP A 32 -10.24 13.42 12.70
CA TRP A 32 -11.41 12.55 12.83
C TRP A 32 -11.73 11.78 11.54
N ALA A 33 -11.68 12.46 10.39
CA ALA A 33 -11.89 11.83 9.10
C ALA A 33 -10.83 10.75 8.82
N ALA A 34 -9.55 11.02 9.10
CA ALA A 34 -8.48 10.02 8.94
C ALA A 34 -8.70 8.78 9.81
N ARG A 35 -9.20 8.93 11.04
CA ARG A 35 -9.50 7.81 11.95
C ARG A 35 -10.59 6.86 11.45
N LEU A 36 -11.52 7.34 10.63
CA LEU A 36 -12.59 6.53 10.03
C LEU A 36 -12.21 6.01 8.64
N LEU A 37 -11.58 6.86 7.81
CA LEU A 37 -11.25 6.52 6.44
C LEU A 37 -10.09 5.54 6.34
N LEU A 38 -9.08 5.62 7.20
CA LEU A 38 -7.94 4.70 7.20
C LEU A 38 -8.30 3.24 7.51
N PRO A 39 -9.11 2.92 8.56
CA PRO A 39 -9.53 1.55 8.78
C PRO A 39 -10.50 1.05 7.71
N LEU A 40 -11.40 1.91 7.18
CA LEU A 40 -12.30 1.55 6.09
C LEU A 40 -11.54 1.21 4.80
N THR A 41 -10.54 2.03 4.44
CA THR A 41 -9.68 1.72 3.29
C THR A 41 -8.88 0.45 3.53
N ALA A 42 -8.37 0.22 4.74
CA ALA A 42 -7.70 -1.03 5.08
C ALA A 42 -8.60 -2.27 4.89
N THR A 43 -9.85 -2.22 5.35
CA THR A 43 -10.78 -3.35 5.18
C THR A 43 -11.10 -3.62 3.72
N VAL A 44 -11.35 -2.57 2.93
CA VAL A 44 -11.59 -2.70 1.48
C VAL A 44 -10.38 -3.33 0.79
N MET A 45 -9.16 -2.88 1.10
CA MET A 45 -7.94 -3.44 0.51
C MET A 45 -7.75 -4.92 0.89
N VAL A 46 -8.03 -5.30 2.14
CA VAL A 46 -7.95 -6.69 2.60
C VAL A 46 -9.00 -7.56 1.92
N LEU A 47 -10.24 -7.08 1.77
CA LEU A 47 -11.28 -7.79 1.04
C LEU A 47 -10.89 -7.99 -0.43
N CYS A 48 -10.38 -6.95 -1.09
CA CYS A 48 -9.88 -7.06 -2.47
C CYS A 48 -8.69 -8.03 -2.58
N ALA A 49 -7.77 -8.03 -1.63
CA ALA A 49 -6.67 -8.99 -1.61
C ALA A 49 -7.19 -10.43 -1.45
N ALA A 50 -8.16 -10.64 -0.57
CA ALA A 50 -8.76 -11.95 -0.33
C ALA A 50 -9.50 -12.48 -1.58
N THR A 51 -10.24 -11.64 -2.29
CA THR A 51 -10.93 -12.06 -3.52
C THR A 51 -9.93 -12.40 -4.63
N LEU A 52 -8.83 -11.67 -4.76
CA LEU A 52 -7.76 -12.01 -5.72
C LEU A 52 -7.05 -13.32 -5.36
N LEU A 53 -6.79 -13.57 -4.08
CA LEU A 53 -6.21 -14.86 -3.65
C LEU A 53 -7.18 -16.01 -3.89
N PHE A 54 -8.48 -15.79 -3.70
CA PHE A 54 -9.51 -16.76 -4.03
C PHE A 54 -9.53 -17.07 -5.53
N THR A 55 -9.44 -16.07 -6.42
CA THR A 55 -9.38 -16.34 -7.87
C THR A 55 -8.11 -17.09 -8.27
N VAL A 56 -6.97 -16.79 -7.64
CA VAL A 56 -5.72 -17.56 -7.81
C VAL A 56 -5.93 -19.02 -7.38
N ALA A 57 -6.53 -19.27 -6.22
CA ALA A 57 -6.79 -20.62 -5.73
C ALA A 57 -7.76 -21.39 -6.65
N GLN A 58 -8.81 -20.74 -7.14
CA GLN A 58 -9.74 -21.33 -8.11
C GLN A 58 -9.06 -21.67 -9.43
N ALA A 59 -8.17 -20.80 -9.92
CA ALA A 59 -7.42 -21.05 -11.14
C ALA A 59 -6.42 -22.22 -10.97
N LEU A 60 -5.76 -22.33 -9.82
CA LEU A 60 -4.90 -23.46 -9.49
C LEU A 60 -5.68 -24.79 -9.38
N TYR A 61 -6.88 -24.75 -8.80
CA TYR A 61 -7.74 -25.93 -8.68
C TYR A 61 -8.30 -26.40 -10.03
N SER A 62 -8.71 -25.46 -10.89
CA SER A 62 -9.35 -25.76 -12.18
C SER A 62 -8.37 -25.89 -13.35
N GLY A 63 -7.14 -25.41 -13.22
CA GLY A 63 -6.15 -25.35 -14.31
C GLY A 63 -6.46 -24.28 -15.37
N VAL A 64 -7.40 -23.36 -15.10
CA VAL A 64 -7.78 -22.27 -16.00
C VAL A 64 -7.73 -20.94 -15.27
N ALA A 65 -6.93 -20.00 -15.78
CA ALA A 65 -6.88 -18.64 -15.27
C ALA A 65 -7.83 -17.75 -16.08
N ILE A 66 -8.60 -16.91 -15.38
CA ILE A 66 -9.53 -15.97 -16.00
C ILE A 66 -8.98 -14.57 -15.83
N SER A 67 -8.77 -13.86 -16.93
CA SER A 67 -8.43 -12.45 -16.91
C SER A 67 -9.65 -11.63 -17.31
N PRO A 68 -10.24 -10.84 -16.39
CA PRO A 68 -11.29 -9.91 -16.75
C PRO A 68 -10.67 -8.79 -17.60
N SER A 69 -11.00 -8.77 -18.89
CA SER A 69 -10.53 -7.71 -19.78
C SER A 69 -11.19 -6.38 -19.41
N ARG A 70 -10.45 -5.28 -19.52
CA ARG A 70 -10.96 -3.93 -19.24
C ARG A 70 -11.93 -3.41 -20.32
N ILE A 71 -11.82 -3.94 -21.54
CA ILE A 71 -12.57 -3.54 -22.73
C ILE A 71 -12.81 -4.81 -23.56
N GLY A 72 -13.84 -5.59 -23.22
CA GLY A 72 -14.19 -6.84 -23.94
C GLY A 72 -14.46 -8.04 -23.03
N PRO A 73 -14.85 -9.20 -23.63
CA PRO A 73 -15.19 -10.41 -22.89
C PRO A 73 -14.00 -10.95 -22.08
N ALA A 74 -14.30 -11.64 -20.98
CA ALA A 74 -13.28 -12.27 -20.14
C ALA A 74 -12.42 -13.24 -20.97
N THR A 75 -11.10 -13.16 -20.80
CA THR A 75 -10.15 -14.01 -21.52
C THR A 75 -9.76 -15.20 -20.65
N PHE A 76 -9.88 -16.40 -21.20
CA PHE A 76 -9.54 -17.64 -20.51
C PHE A 76 -8.14 -18.10 -20.93
N TYR A 77 -7.30 -18.40 -19.97
CA TYR A 77 -5.97 -18.96 -20.17
C TYR A 77 -5.92 -20.37 -19.55
N PRO A 78 -6.21 -21.43 -20.32
CA PRO A 78 -6.01 -22.80 -19.86
C PRO A 78 -4.52 -23.11 -19.78
N PHE A 79 -4.09 -23.82 -18.73
CA PHE A 79 -2.69 -24.21 -18.57
C PHE A 79 -2.20 -25.10 -19.73
N ALA A 80 -3.06 -25.98 -20.25
CA ALA A 80 -2.73 -26.95 -21.29
C ALA A 80 -2.40 -26.29 -22.66
N THR A 81 -3.04 -25.18 -23.00
CA THR A 81 -2.88 -24.53 -24.31
C THR A 81 -2.09 -23.22 -24.23
N HIS A 82 -2.17 -22.50 -23.11
CA HIS A 82 -1.52 -21.21 -22.91
C HIS A 82 -0.80 -21.14 -21.55
N PRO A 83 0.25 -21.97 -21.34
CA PRO A 83 0.92 -22.08 -20.05
C PRO A 83 1.55 -20.77 -19.59
N LEU A 84 2.14 -19.99 -20.50
CA LEU A 84 2.70 -18.68 -20.17
C LEU A 84 1.62 -17.69 -19.73
N GLY A 85 0.53 -17.57 -20.50
CA GLY A 85 -0.59 -16.67 -20.16
C GLY A 85 -1.23 -17.00 -18.82
N TYR A 86 -1.36 -18.30 -18.53
CA TYR A 86 -1.85 -18.80 -17.24
C TYR A 86 -0.94 -18.38 -16.08
N VAL A 87 0.37 -18.67 -16.16
CA VAL A 87 1.33 -18.36 -15.10
C VAL A 87 1.48 -16.85 -14.89
N LEU A 88 1.58 -16.06 -15.97
CA LEU A 88 1.67 -14.60 -15.90
C LEU A 88 0.41 -14.00 -15.25
N THR A 89 -0.77 -14.49 -15.60
CA THR A 89 -2.02 -14.03 -15.00
C THR A 89 -2.06 -14.32 -13.50
N LEU A 90 -1.70 -15.55 -13.09
CA LEU A 90 -1.64 -15.91 -11.67
C LEU A 90 -0.63 -15.08 -10.89
N LEU A 91 0.57 -14.89 -11.44
CA LEU A 91 1.63 -14.12 -10.80
C LEU A 91 1.22 -12.65 -10.62
N LEU A 92 0.58 -12.07 -11.63
CA LEU A 92 0.04 -10.70 -11.56
C LEU A 92 -1.02 -10.58 -10.46
N HIS A 93 -1.99 -11.49 -10.40
CA HIS A 93 -3.03 -11.47 -9.36
C HIS A 93 -2.43 -11.64 -7.96
N ALA A 94 -1.45 -12.54 -7.80
CA ALA A 94 -0.76 -12.75 -6.54
C ALA A 94 0.02 -11.49 -6.10
N VAL A 95 0.79 -10.88 -7.00
CA VAL A 95 1.55 -9.65 -6.70
C VAL A 95 0.62 -8.51 -6.30
N ILE A 96 -0.49 -8.31 -7.02
CA ILE A 96 -1.49 -7.28 -6.68
C ILE A 96 -2.12 -7.58 -5.32
N ALA A 97 -2.49 -8.84 -5.04
CA ALA A 97 -3.06 -9.22 -3.76
C ALA A 97 -2.10 -8.92 -2.59
N PHE A 98 -0.81 -9.26 -2.72
CA PHE A 98 0.19 -8.93 -1.70
C PHE A 98 0.41 -7.43 -1.54
N ALA A 99 0.40 -6.67 -2.63
CA ALA A 99 0.50 -5.21 -2.58
C ALA A 99 -0.70 -4.58 -1.83
N LEU A 100 -1.92 -5.06 -2.11
CA LEU A 100 -3.14 -4.61 -1.43
C LEU A 100 -3.16 -5.01 0.05
N ALA A 101 -2.76 -6.24 0.37
CA ALA A 101 -2.64 -6.69 1.76
C ALA A 101 -1.62 -5.85 2.54
N GLY A 102 -0.45 -5.56 1.93
CA GLY A 102 0.58 -4.71 2.50
C GLY A 102 0.10 -3.26 2.70
N ALA A 103 -0.58 -2.69 1.71
CA ALA A 103 -1.18 -1.36 1.82
C ALA A 103 -2.27 -1.30 2.90
N GLY A 104 -3.15 -2.29 2.95
CA GLY A 104 -4.18 -2.40 3.98
C GLY A 104 -3.59 -2.53 5.39
N TRP A 105 -2.55 -3.35 5.55
CA TRP A 105 -1.80 -3.45 6.80
C TRP A 105 -1.16 -2.12 7.20
N PHE A 106 -0.56 -1.40 6.25
CA PHE A 106 0.03 -0.09 6.49
C PHE A 106 -1.01 0.95 6.94
N CYS A 107 -2.15 1.04 6.22
CA CYS A 107 -3.26 1.91 6.58
C CYS A 107 -3.81 1.60 7.99
N TRP A 108 -3.91 0.31 8.32
CA TRP A 108 -4.32 -0.14 9.66
C TRP A 108 -3.31 0.20 10.75
N ARG A 109 -2.00 0.07 10.46
CA ARG A 109 -0.95 0.47 11.39
C ARG A 109 -0.97 1.97 11.63
N MET A 110 -1.12 2.77 10.57
CA MET A 110 -1.18 4.23 10.66
C MET A 110 -2.44 4.73 11.39
N SER A 111 -3.59 4.08 11.24
CA SER A 111 -4.80 4.45 12.00
C SER A 111 -4.65 4.24 13.51
N ARG A 112 -3.70 3.38 13.94
CA ARG A 112 -3.40 3.08 15.34
C ARG A 112 -2.27 3.92 15.93
N GLN A 113 -1.47 4.61 15.12
CA GLN A 113 -0.44 5.53 15.64
C GLN A 113 -1.13 6.82 16.09
N ARG A 114 -0.94 7.16 17.37
CA ARG A 114 -1.55 8.32 18.05
C ARG A 114 -0.63 9.52 18.01
#